data_AF-A0A182ENJ2-F1
#
_entry.id   AF-A0A182ENJ2-F1
#
_cell.length_a   1.000
_cell.length_b   1.000
_cell.length_c   1.000
_cell.angle_alpha   90.00
_cell.angle_beta   90.00
_cell.angle_gamma   90.00
#
_symmetry.space_group_name_H-M   'P 1'
#
loop_
_entity.id
_entity.type
_entity.pdbx_description
1 polymer ?
#
loop_
_entity_poly.entity_id
_entity_poly.type
_entity_poly.pdbx_seq_one_letter_code
_entity_poly.pdbx_strand_id
1 'polypeptide(L)'
;MNDINERPVFNQEQIDKELKQVVLLDQILAEHGTLTLKALKDVGNVFKNLNDLATFIGVRTNIFEVSFDLVRNHSQEFREMFGYLVNFLCGIDQPKRSLEVVIQVIERFNAIVVREVGCSEKKVRLFLEKHKNFFILCPNDTVMLNPTCLKIPSVWERKALPTYNNGI
;
A
#
# COMPACT_ATOMS: atom_id res chain seq x y z
N MET A 1 16.85 -13.09 8.00
CA MET A 1 16.25 -11.79 7.61
C MET A 1 16.34 -10.88 8.82
N ASN A 2 16.83 -9.66 8.66
CA ASN A 2 16.89 -8.69 9.76
C ASN A 2 15.46 -8.24 10.11
N ASP A 3 15.15 -8.22 11.39
CA ASP A 3 13.87 -7.75 11.89
C ASP A 3 13.73 -6.23 11.67
N ILE A 4 12.54 -5.78 11.27
CA ILE A 4 12.24 -4.36 11.08
C ILE A 4 11.48 -3.90 12.31
N ASN A 5 12.19 -3.24 13.21
CA ASN A 5 11.67 -2.78 14.51
C ASN A 5 11.69 -1.27 14.67
N GLU A 6 12.17 -0.55 13.65
CA GLU A 6 12.26 0.89 13.66
C GLU A 6 11.59 1.48 12.44
N ARG A 7 10.80 2.53 12.68
CA ARG A 7 10.18 3.32 11.62
C ARG A 7 11.28 4.04 10.83
N PRO A 8 11.27 3.99 9.50
CA PRO A 8 12.21 4.76 8.69
C PRO A 8 11.96 6.26 8.86
N VAL A 9 13.05 7.03 8.91
CA VAL A 9 12.99 8.49 8.88
C VAL A 9 13.30 8.92 7.45
N PHE A 10 12.32 9.58 6.81
CA PHE A 10 12.50 10.18 5.50
C PHE A 10 12.80 11.67 5.64
N ASN A 11 13.67 12.19 4.79
CA ASN A 11 13.82 13.64 4.68
C ASN A 11 12.64 14.25 3.88
N GLN A 12 12.44 15.56 4.03
CA GLN A 12 11.31 16.25 3.39
C GLN A 12 11.34 16.10 1.86
N GLU A 13 12.52 16.13 1.25
CA GLU A 13 12.67 15.98 -0.20
C GLU A 13 12.18 14.62 -0.71
N GLN A 14 12.50 13.53 0.00
CA GLN A 14 12.04 12.17 -0.33
C GLN A 14 10.52 12.07 -0.25
N ILE A 15 9.95 12.65 0.81
CA ILE A 15 8.51 12.70 1.04
C ILE A 15 7.84 13.49 -0.10
N ASP A 16 8.26 14.73 -0.33
CA ASP A 16 7.67 15.62 -1.33
C ASP A 16 7.75 15.05 -2.74
N LYS A 17 8.88 14.43 -3.08
CA LYS A 17 9.09 13.80 -4.38
C LYS A 17 8.10 12.66 -4.61
N GLU A 18 7.99 11.73 -3.66
CA GLU A 18 7.06 10.62 -3.82
C GLU A 18 5.62 11.10 -3.81
N LEU A 19 5.26 11.98 -2.89
CA LEU A 19 3.89 12.49 -2.77
C LEU A 19 3.46 13.25 -4.01
N LYS A 20 4.33 14.06 -4.62
CA LYS A 20 4.01 14.74 -5.88
C LYS A 20 3.64 13.74 -6.98
N GLN A 21 4.33 12.60 -7.05
CA GLN A 21 4.03 11.54 -8.01
C GLN A 21 2.72 10.82 -7.66
N VAL A 22 2.50 10.51 -6.38
CA VAL A 22 1.27 9.88 -5.89
C VAL A 22 0.06 10.77 -6.15
N VAL A 23 0.09 12.02 -5.71
CA VAL A 23 -1.00 13.00 -5.84
C VAL A 23 -1.41 13.15 -7.30
N LEU A 24 -0.46 13.26 -8.23
CA LEU A 24 -0.78 13.42 -9.64
C LEU A 24 -1.52 12.18 -10.18
N LEU A 25 -0.98 10.98 -9.97
CA LEU A 25 -1.60 9.75 -10.46
C LEU A 25 -2.98 9.54 -9.84
N ASP A 26 -3.07 9.80 -8.55
CA ASP A 26 -4.28 9.66 -7.77
C ASP A 26 -5.39 10.61 -8.25
N GLN A 27 -5.05 11.88 -8.56
CA GLN A 27 -5.98 12.83 -9.16
C GLN A 27 -6.46 12.40 -10.56
N ILE A 28 -5.54 11.97 -11.43
CA ILE A 28 -5.89 11.48 -12.77
C ILE A 28 -6.86 10.29 -12.67
N LEU A 29 -6.58 9.35 -11.77
CA LEU A 29 -7.43 8.17 -11.55
C LEU A 29 -8.76 8.52 -10.86
N ALA A 30 -8.80 9.56 -10.03
CA ALA A 30 -10.04 10.06 -9.44
C ALA A 30 -10.94 10.73 -10.49
N GLU A 31 -10.36 11.44 -11.45
CA GLU A 31 -11.09 12.12 -12.53
C GLU A 31 -11.58 11.15 -13.62
N HIS A 32 -10.72 10.22 -14.05
CA HIS A 32 -10.99 9.35 -15.19
C HIS A 32 -11.41 7.93 -14.81
N GLY A 33 -11.34 7.58 -13.52
CA GLY A 33 -11.57 6.22 -13.04
C GLY A 33 -10.40 5.28 -13.37
N THR A 34 -10.73 4.02 -13.66
CA THR A 34 -9.72 2.98 -13.95
C THR A 34 -9.10 3.21 -15.33
N LEU A 35 -7.76 3.24 -15.39
CA LEU A 35 -7.01 3.48 -16.63
C LEU A 35 -5.94 2.41 -16.86
N THR A 36 -5.56 2.20 -18.13
CA THR A 36 -4.40 1.37 -18.44
C THR A 36 -3.10 2.11 -18.10
N LEU A 37 -2.00 1.37 -17.85
CA LEU A 37 -0.67 1.96 -17.65
C LEU A 37 -0.27 2.91 -18.80
N LYS A 38 -0.63 2.55 -20.04
CA LYS A 38 -0.37 3.39 -21.22
C LYS A 38 -1.16 4.69 -21.15
N ALA A 39 -2.47 4.63 -20.89
CA ALA A 39 -3.30 5.82 -20.75
C ALA A 39 -2.81 6.73 -19.62
N LEU A 40 -2.42 6.16 -18.47
CA LEU A 40 -1.82 6.93 -17.38
C LEU A 40 -0.52 7.64 -17.78
N LYS A 41 0.33 6.99 -18.57
CA LYS A 41 1.59 7.61 -19.06
C LYS A 41 1.35 8.77 -20.01
N ASP A 42 0.29 8.68 -20.81
CA ASP A 42 -0.07 9.69 -21.81
C ASP A 42 -0.69 10.94 -21.15
N VAL A 43 -1.42 10.76 -20.03
CA VAL A 43 -2.02 11.86 -19.26
C VAL A 43 -1.02 12.43 -18.22
N GLY A 44 -0.10 11.61 -17.72
CA GLY A 44 0.89 11.99 -16.70
C GLY A 44 2.34 12.04 -17.23
N ASN A 45 2.88 13.26 -17.42
CA ASN A 45 4.26 13.42 -17.91
C ASN A 45 5.36 13.42 -16.82
N VAL A 46 5.10 12.82 -15.65
CA VAL A 46 6.06 12.82 -14.53
C VAL A 46 7.07 11.67 -14.59
N PHE A 47 6.77 10.61 -15.32
CA PHE A 47 7.66 9.46 -15.49
C PHE A 47 8.36 9.53 -16.85
N LYS A 48 9.65 9.17 -16.90
CA LYS A 48 10.44 9.23 -18.14
C LYS A 48 9.97 8.22 -19.18
N ASN A 49 9.55 7.04 -18.74
CA ASN A 49 9.06 5.97 -19.60
C ASN A 49 7.98 5.12 -18.89
N LEU A 50 7.35 4.22 -19.64
CA LEU A 50 6.28 3.35 -19.13
C LEU A 50 6.77 2.38 -18.05
N ASN A 51 8.01 1.91 -18.13
CA ASN A 51 8.59 0.98 -17.15
C ASN A 51 8.81 1.66 -15.80
N ASP A 52 9.21 2.93 -15.79
CA ASP A 52 9.36 3.73 -14.57
C ASP A 52 8.00 3.90 -13.88
N LEU A 53 6.94 4.17 -14.65
CA LEU A 53 5.57 4.26 -14.14
C LEU A 53 5.09 2.92 -13.59
N ALA A 54 5.26 1.84 -14.35
CA ALA A 54 4.85 0.50 -13.95
C ALA A 54 5.58 0.03 -12.69
N THR A 55 6.89 0.32 -12.59
CA THR A 55 7.69 0.03 -11.40
C THR A 55 7.23 0.87 -10.21
N PHE A 56 6.95 2.16 -10.43
CA PHE A 56 6.48 3.03 -9.36
C PHE A 56 5.15 2.54 -8.79
N ILE A 57 4.15 2.29 -9.64
CA ILE A 57 2.83 1.79 -9.25
C ILE A 57 2.95 0.39 -8.63
N GLY A 58 3.69 -0.53 -9.26
CA GLY A 58 3.80 -1.92 -8.81
C GLY A 58 4.46 -2.08 -7.44
N VAL A 59 5.27 -1.11 -7.01
CA VAL A 59 5.83 -1.09 -5.65
C VAL A 59 4.80 -0.58 -4.62
N ARG A 60 3.90 0.32 -5.03
CA ARG A 60 2.98 1.08 -4.15
C ARG A 60 1.59 0.48 -4.13
N THR A 61 1.53 -0.82 -3.84
CA THR A 61 0.27 -1.57 -3.74
C THR A 61 -0.58 -1.17 -2.53
N ASN A 62 -0.07 -0.32 -1.65
CA ASN A 62 -0.86 0.34 -0.60
C ASN A 62 -1.72 1.51 -1.12
N ILE A 63 -1.39 2.05 -2.30
CA ILE A 63 -2.07 3.22 -2.91
C ILE A 63 -2.85 2.80 -4.16
N PHE A 64 -2.24 1.99 -5.01
CA PHE A 64 -2.79 1.63 -6.31
C PHE A 64 -3.08 0.13 -6.37
N GLU A 65 -4.26 -0.20 -6.89
CA GLU A 65 -4.56 -1.55 -7.31
C GLU A 65 -4.26 -1.71 -8.79
N VAL A 66 -3.56 -2.81 -9.11
CA VAL A 66 -3.27 -3.21 -10.49
C VAL A 66 -3.95 -4.54 -10.78
N SER A 67 -4.68 -4.60 -11.89
CA SER A 67 -5.26 -5.81 -12.47
C SER A 67 -4.90 -5.88 -13.94
N PHE A 68 -4.05 -6.82 -14.33
CA PHE A 68 -3.41 -6.86 -15.65
C PHE A 68 -2.66 -5.55 -15.94
N ASP A 69 -3.16 -4.74 -16.87
CA ASP A 69 -2.64 -3.42 -17.21
C ASP A 69 -3.50 -2.26 -16.68
N LEU A 70 -4.63 -2.57 -16.03
CA LEU A 70 -5.54 -1.60 -15.45
C LEU A 70 -5.10 -1.19 -14.05
N VAL A 71 -5.17 0.10 -13.77
CA VAL A 71 -4.77 0.74 -12.54
C VAL A 71 -5.94 1.54 -12.00
N ARG A 72 -6.18 1.42 -10.69
CA ARG A 72 -7.14 2.24 -9.95
C ARG A 72 -6.61 2.63 -8.58
N ASN A 73 -7.20 3.67 -8.00
CA ASN A 73 -6.95 4.06 -6.63
C ASN A 73 -7.56 3.04 -5.66
N HIS A 74 -6.81 2.66 -4.64
CA HIS A 74 -7.41 2.12 -3.42
C HIS A 74 -8.21 3.23 -2.70
N SER A 75 -9.24 2.83 -1.96
CA SER A 75 -10.02 3.74 -1.12
C SER A 75 -9.14 4.42 -0.08
N GLN A 76 -9.61 5.55 0.47
CA GLN A 76 -8.91 6.20 1.57
C GLN A 76 -8.81 5.22 2.73
N GLU A 77 -9.92 4.63 3.16
CA GLU A 77 -10.04 3.70 4.28
C GLU A 77 -9.10 2.50 4.13
N PHE A 78 -8.85 2.02 2.91
CA PHE A 78 -7.86 0.98 2.66
C PHE A 78 -6.45 1.46 2.95
N ARG A 79 -6.05 2.61 2.40
CA ARG A 79 -4.72 3.21 2.67
C ARG A 79 -4.52 3.44 4.16
N GLU A 80 -5.59 3.84 4.84
CA GLU A 80 -5.63 4.08 6.27
C GLU A 80 -5.36 2.80 7.08
N MET A 81 -6.09 1.73 6.78
CA MET A 81 -5.91 0.40 7.36
C MET A 81 -4.50 -0.13 7.07
N PHE A 82 -4.04 0.01 5.82
CA PHE A 82 -2.74 -0.49 5.38
C PHE A 82 -1.60 0.17 6.14
N GLY A 83 -1.61 1.50 6.23
CA GLY A 83 -0.63 2.25 7.00
C GLY A 83 -0.67 1.90 8.49
N TYR A 84 -1.86 1.71 9.06
CA TYR A 84 -2.01 1.25 10.45
C TYR A 84 -1.36 -0.11 10.66
N LEU A 85 -1.63 -1.08 9.77
CA LEU A 85 -1.08 -2.44 9.86
C LEU A 85 0.46 -2.44 9.79
N VAL A 86 1.05 -1.66 8.88
CA VAL A 86 2.52 -1.54 8.78
C VAL A 86 3.11 -0.96 10.06
N ASN A 87 2.54 0.13 10.59
CA ASN A 87 3.03 0.75 11.83
C ASN A 87 2.81 -0.16 13.05
N PHE A 88 1.69 -0.88 13.11
CA PHE A 88 1.40 -1.85 14.16
C PHE A 88 2.45 -2.97 14.17
N LEU A 89 2.71 -3.60 13.02
CA LEU A 89 3.70 -4.65 12.91
C LEU A 89 5.10 -4.15 13.28
N CYS A 90 5.48 -2.95 12.83
CA CYS A 90 6.76 -2.33 13.18
C CYS A 90 6.90 -2.10 14.70
N GLY A 91 5.80 -1.83 15.40
CA GLY A 91 5.78 -1.50 16.83
C GLY A 91 5.65 -2.70 17.77
N ILE A 92 5.50 -3.93 17.26
CA ILE A 92 5.39 -5.15 18.08
C ILE A 92 6.54 -6.12 17.81
N ASP A 93 6.94 -6.88 18.82
CA ASP A 93 7.99 -7.90 18.70
C ASP A 93 7.63 -8.95 17.66
N GLN A 94 8.61 -9.41 16.87
CA GLN A 94 8.41 -10.44 15.85
C GLN A 94 7.65 -11.70 16.32
N PRO A 95 7.89 -12.27 17.53
CA PRO A 95 7.14 -13.44 18.00
C PRO A 95 5.63 -13.21 18.18
N LYS A 96 5.19 -11.94 18.27
CA LYS A 96 3.78 -11.54 18.42
C LYS A 96 3.10 -11.28 17.07
N ARG A 97 3.85 -11.31 15.95
CA ARG A 97 3.34 -11.01 14.60
C ARG A 97 2.75 -12.25 13.93
N SER A 98 1.82 -12.94 14.59
CA SER A 98 1.14 -14.09 13.97
C SER A 98 0.08 -13.65 12.96
N LEU A 99 -0.26 -14.52 12.02
CA LEU A 99 -1.35 -14.31 11.07
C LEU A 99 -2.67 -14.03 11.79
N GLU A 100 -2.93 -14.72 12.90
CA GLU A 100 -4.11 -14.49 13.73
C GLU A 100 -4.17 -13.04 14.25
N VAL A 101 -3.06 -12.50 14.76
CA VAL A 101 -2.98 -11.11 15.21
C VAL A 101 -3.20 -10.14 14.04
N VAL A 102 -2.66 -10.44 12.85
CA VAL A 102 -2.89 -9.62 11.66
C VAL A 102 -4.37 -9.61 11.26
N ILE A 103 -5.03 -10.77 11.28
CA ILE A 103 -6.47 -10.89 11.02
C ILE A 103 -7.25 -10.01 12.01
N GLN A 104 -7.00 -10.14 13.30
CA GLN A 104 -7.67 -9.33 14.33
C GLN A 104 -7.45 -7.83 14.15
N VAL A 105 -6.28 -7.41 13.67
CA VAL A 105 -6.00 -6.00 13.36
C VAL A 105 -6.79 -5.52 12.14
N ILE A 106 -6.80 -6.31 11.06
CA ILE A 106 -7.53 -5.98 9.83
C ILE A 106 -9.05 -5.95 10.10
N GLU A 107 -9.57 -6.86 10.91
CA GLU A 107 -10.99 -6.95 11.29
C GLU A 107 -11.51 -5.71 12.02
N ARG A 108 -10.63 -4.89 12.63
CA ARG A 108 -11.03 -3.59 13.19
C ARG A 108 -11.51 -2.61 12.11
N PHE A 109 -11.18 -2.86 10.85
CA PHE A 109 -11.57 -2.07 9.69
C PHE A 109 -12.68 -2.78 8.89
N ASN A 110 -13.81 -3.06 9.55
CA ASN A 110 -14.94 -3.83 9.01
C ASN A 110 -15.35 -3.47 7.57
N ALA A 111 -15.43 -2.18 7.25
CA ALA A 111 -15.80 -1.72 5.91
C ALA A 111 -14.80 -2.18 4.82
N ILE A 112 -13.51 -2.26 5.15
CA ILE A 112 -12.42 -2.69 4.25
C ILE A 112 -12.32 -4.20 4.16
N VAL A 113 -12.54 -4.91 5.26
CA VAL A 113 -12.57 -6.38 5.29
C VAL A 113 -13.59 -6.91 4.29
N VAL A 114 -14.76 -6.30 4.20
CA VAL A 114 -15.81 -6.74 3.28
C VAL A 114 -15.49 -6.40 1.82
N ARG A 115 -14.89 -5.23 1.56
CA ARG A 115 -14.73 -4.67 0.21
C ARG A 115 -13.43 -5.06 -0.49
N GLU A 116 -12.31 -5.14 0.25
CA GLU A 116 -10.97 -5.16 -0.37
C GLU A 116 -10.07 -6.29 0.13
N VAL A 117 -10.20 -6.74 1.39
CA VAL A 117 -9.32 -7.79 1.95
C VAL A 117 -9.98 -9.17 1.96
N GLY A 118 -11.21 -9.25 2.49
CA GLY A 118 -11.93 -10.48 2.74
C GLY A 118 -11.91 -10.92 4.21
N CYS A 119 -12.98 -11.61 4.63
CA CYS A 119 -13.23 -12.03 6.01
C CYS A 119 -12.76 -13.45 6.36
N SER A 120 -11.98 -14.11 5.50
CA SER A 120 -11.45 -15.45 5.79
C SER A 120 -9.94 -15.44 5.81
N GLU A 121 -9.35 -16.32 6.61
CA GLU A 121 -7.90 -16.50 6.69
C GLU A 121 -7.28 -16.65 5.30
N LYS A 122 -7.88 -17.48 4.43
CA LYS A 122 -7.43 -17.65 3.04
C LYS A 122 -7.36 -16.33 2.27
N LYS A 123 -8.33 -15.44 2.45
CA LYS A 123 -8.34 -14.14 1.79
C LYS A 123 -7.30 -13.19 2.39
N VAL A 124 -7.08 -13.23 3.71
CA VAL A 124 -6.02 -12.44 4.35
C VAL A 124 -4.63 -12.92 3.93
N ARG A 125 -4.41 -14.23 3.77
CA ARG A 125 -3.17 -14.78 3.19
C ARG A 125 -2.93 -14.24 1.77
N LEU A 126 -3.95 -14.32 0.91
CA LEU A 126 -3.88 -13.77 -0.45
C LEU A 126 -3.60 -12.25 -0.47
N PHE A 127 -4.18 -11.51 0.48
CA PHE A 127 -3.87 -10.08 0.66
C PHE A 127 -2.39 -9.88 0.99
N LEU A 128 -1.84 -10.58 2.00
CA LEU A 128 -0.43 -10.46 2.35
C LEU A 128 0.49 -10.81 1.18
N GLU A 129 0.16 -11.87 0.42
CA GLU A 129 0.89 -12.29 -0.78
C GLU A 129 0.83 -11.24 -1.91
N LYS A 130 -0.34 -10.63 -2.16
CA LYS A 130 -0.53 -9.55 -3.14
C LYS A 130 0.33 -8.33 -2.79
N HIS A 131 0.55 -8.09 -1.50
CA HIS A 131 1.30 -6.95 -0.99
C HIS A 131 2.74 -7.31 -0.54
N LYS A 132 3.41 -8.18 -1.30
CA LYS A 132 4.78 -8.67 -1.03
C LYS A 132 5.86 -7.61 -0.82
N ASN A 133 5.67 -6.38 -1.29
CA ASN A 133 6.60 -5.26 -1.05
C ASN A 133 6.50 -4.72 0.38
N PHE A 134 5.49 -5.13 1.13
CA PHE A 134 5.22 -4.71 2.51
C PHE A 134 5.25 -5.87 3.48
N PHE A 135 4.74 -7.04 3.08
CA PHE A 135 4.60 -8.19 3.97
C PHE A 135 5.34 -9.42 3.43
N ILE A 136 5.82 -10.23 4.36
CA ILE A 136 6.38 -11.56 4.13
C ILE A 136 5.63 -12.50 5.06
N LEU A 137 4.84 -13.40 4.49
CA LEU A 137 4.18 -14.47 5.25
C LEU A 137 5.14 -15.67 5.32
N CYS A 138 5.63 -15.98 6.52
CA CYS A 138 6.51 -17.11 6.76
C CYS A 138 5.69 -18.43 6.83
N PRO A 139 6.33 -19.60 6.58
CA PRO A 139 5.65 -20.90 6.64
C PRO A 139 5.04 -21.25 8.01
N ASN A 140 5.52 -20.62 9.08
CA ASN A 140 5.03 -20.77 10.45
C ASN A 140 3.97 -19.72 10.83
N ASP A 141 3.34 -19.09 9.83
CA ASP A 141 2.32 -18.04 9.99
C ASP A 141 2.78 -16.78 10.71
N THR A 142 4.09 -16.55 10.82
CA THR A 142 4.63 -15.25 11.21
C THR A 142 4.57 -14.29 10.04
N VAL A 143 4.14 -13.05 10.28
CA VAL A 143 4.10 -11.97 9.30
C VAL A 143 5.22 -10.98 9.59
N MET A 144 6.15 -10.87 8.66
CA MET A 144 7.26 -9.91 8.73
C MET A 144 7.03 -8.75 7.79
N LEU A 145 7.62 -7.59 8.11
CA LEU A 145 7.70 -6.49 7.17
C LEU A 145 8.80 -6.75 6.14
N ASN A 146 8.51 -6.47 4.86
CA ASN A 146 9.50 -6.56 3.81
C ASN A 146 10.38 -5.28 3.82
N PRO A 147 11.72 -5.38 3.80
CA PRO A 147 12.62 -4.22 3.75
C PRO A 147 12.33 -3.20 2.63
N THR A 148 11.67 -3.63 1.55
CA THR A 148 11.21 -2.72 0.48
C THR A 148 10.30 -1.62 1.04
N CYS A 149 9.47 -1.89 2.04
CA CYS A 149 8.57 -0.88 2.62
C CYS A 149 9.31 0.27 3.31
N LEU A 150 10.56 0.07 3.73
CA LEU A 150 11.41 1.13 4.31
C LEU A 150 11.79 2.21 3.30
N LYS A 151 11.52 1.99 2.00
CA LYS A 151 11.80 2.92 0.91
C LYS A 151 10.53 3.59 0.35
N ILE A 152 9.39 3.40 1.00
CA ILE A 152 8.08 3.87 0.52
C ILE A 152 7.50 4.87 1.54
N PRO A 153 7.89 6.16 1.48
CA PRO A 153 7.36 7.19 2.38
C PRO A 153 5.83 7.17 2.56
N SER A 154 5.08 6.96 1.47
CA SER A 154 3.62 6.99 1.42
C SER A 154 2.91 6.00 2.35
N VAL A 155 3.55 4.90 2.78
CA VAL A 155 2.95 3.98 3.76
C VAL A 155 3.18 4.43 5.21
N TRP A 156 4.22 5.22 5.45
CA TRP A 156 4.60 5.70 6.79
C TRP A 156 4.05 7.09 7.08
N GLU A 157 4.03 7.96 6.07
CA GLU A 157 3.62 9.37 6.15
C GLU A 157 2.17 9.59 5.68
N ARG A 158 1.24 8.84 6.27
CA ARG A 158 -0.18 8.82 5.89
C ARG A 158 -0.85 10.19 5.80
N LYS A 159 -0.50 11.13 6.69
CA LYS A 159 -1.08 12.49 6.70
C LYS A 159 -0.81 13.29 5.42
N ALA A 160 0.15 12.84 4.64
CA ALA A 160 0.60 13.54 3.45
C ALA A 160 -0.04 12.99 2.16
N LEU A 161 -0.85 11.93 2.26
CA LEU A 161 -1.63 11.39 1.15
C LEU A 161 -2.89 12.22 0.87
N PRO A 162 -3.36 12.28 -0.40
CA PRO A 162 -4.64 12.91 -0.73
C PRO A 162 -5.80 12.29 0.04
N THR A 163 -6.72 13.15 0.47
CA THR A 163 -8.01 12.77 1.04
C THR A 163 -9.11 13.36 0.17
N TYR A 164 -10.15 12.59 -0.10
CA TYR A 164 -11.27 13.03 -0.94
C TYR A 164 -12.52 13.08 -0.08
N ASN A 165 -13.22 14.22 -0.09
CA ASN A 165 -14.46 14.41 0.67
C ASN A 165 -15.63 13.56 0.14
N ASN A 166 -15.46 12.94 -1.04
CA ASN A 166 -16.48 12.12 -1.67
C ASN A 166 -15.97 10.68 -1.69
N GLY A 167 -16.44 9.88 -0.72
CA GLY A 167 -16.34 8.44 -0.81
C GLY A 167 -16.97 7.97 -2.12
N ILE A 168 -16.20 7.24 -2.92
CA ILE A 168 -16.74 6.45 -4.02
C ILE A 168 -17.45 5.23 -3.42
#